data_AF-A0A6N8UV41-F1
#
_entry.id   AF-A0A6N8UV41-F1
#
_cell.length_a   1.000
_cell.length_b   1.000
_cell.length_c   1.000
_cell.angle_alpha   90.00
_cell.angle_beta   90.00
_cell.angle_gamma   90.00
#
_symmetry.space_group_name_H-M   'P 1'
#
loop_
_entity.id
_entity.type
_entity.pdbx_description
1 polymer ?
#
loop_
_entity_poly.entity_id
_entity_poly.type
_entity_poly.pdbx_seq_one_letter_code
_entity_poly.pdbx_strand_id
1 'polypeptide(L)'
;MNQLSTLPGGIAIRVAVSRALLWIERAVPAFLPAALTVAAFFVLSLFGMWAALPGWLHLLLLIAFAAGLLFAVGRAILGLRYPTAAEGIRRLERTNNAQHRPVTTLVDPPAALIDSARRAWSLHLERTLIRARRLRLRGPRQLFVRGDPLALRWALAILLVAGFAAFGNETAARVADAFQPNFSSPSAVPGTLTAWVAPPGYTALPSIPLEANPGGVDGRVVPVPDGSALLVRVHGGSGESAAEMAAGAQLSFVQLDAAN
;
A
#
# COMPACT_ATOMS: atom_id res chain seq x y z
N MET A 1 -29.47 0.26 28.36
CA MET A 1 -30.49 -0.82 28.27
C MET A 1 -30.61 -1.26 26.82
N ASN A 2 -30.44 -2.56 26.55
CA ASN A 2 -30.23 -3.07 25.20
C ASN A 2 -31.58 -3.19 24.46
N GLN A 3 -32.01 -2.15 23.76
CA GLN A 3 -33.32 -2.06 23.08
C GLN A 3 -33.64 -3.17 22.06
N LEU A 4 -32.69 -4.08 21.81
CA LEU A 4 -32.86 -5.26 20.97
C LEU A 4 -33.55 -6.42 21.71
N SER A 5 -33.48 -6.48 23.05
CA SER A 5 -34.04 -7.58 23.84
C SER A 5 -35.57 -7.55 23.96
N THR A 6 -36.20 -6.42 23.64
CA THR A 6 -37.66 -6.24 23.67
C THR A 6 -38.33 -6.58 22.33
N LEU A 7 -37.55 -6.84 21.28
CA LEU A 7 -38.05 -7.11 19.94
C LEU A 7 -38.18 -8.62 19.66
N PRO A 8 -39.16 -9.04 18.84
CA PRO A 8 -39.21 -10.40 18.32
C PRO A 8 -37.90 -10.75 17.57
N GLY A 9 -37.35 -11.95 17.80
CA GLY A 9 -36.01 -12.32 17.31
C GLY A 9 -35.77 -12.08 15.82
N GLY A 10 -36.75 -12.35 14.97
CA GLY A 10 -36.64 -12.11 13.52
C GLY A 10 -36.50 -10.62 13.14
N ILE A 11 -37.05 -9.70 13.93
CA ILE A 11 -36.90 -8.25 13.73
C ILE A 11 -35.57 -7.78 14.32
N ALA A 12 -35.19 -8.28 15.51
CA ALA A 12 -33.92 -7.96 16.14
C ALA A 12 -32.71 -8.30 15.24
N ILE A 13 -32.73 -9.46 14.57
CA ILE A 13 -31.69 -9.85 13.60
C ILE A 13 -31.63 -8.84 12.44
N ARG A 14 -32.78 -8.45 11.86
CA ARG A 14 -32.80 -7.46 10.77
C ARG A 14 -32.29 -6.09 11.20
N VAL A 15 -32.55 -5.67 12.43
CA VAL A 15 -31.99 -4.44 12.99
C VAL A 15 -30.47 -4.58 13.19
N ALA A 16 -29.99 -5.71 13.71
CA ALA A 16 -28.56 -5.99 13.85
C ALA A 16 -27.82 -5.98 12.51
N VAL A 17 -28.38 -6.63 11.48
CA VAL A 17 -27.83 -6.61 10.11
C VAL A 17 -27.86 -5.19 9.54
N SER A 18 -28.94 -4.43 9.75
CA SER A 18 -29.00 -3.02 9.31
C SER A 18 -27.95 -2.16 10.01
N ARG A 19 -27.64 -2.43 11.28
CA ARG A 19 -26.60 -1.75 12.05
C ARG A 19 -25.20 -2.08 11.52
N ALA A 20 -24.94 -3.35 11.22
CA ALA A 20 -23.69 -3.80 10.60
C ALA A 20 -23.50 -3.17 9.21
N LEU A 21 -24.54 -3.15 8.39
CA LEU A 21 -24.51 -2.49 7.07
C LEU A 21 -24.25 -0.99 7.20
N LEU A 22 -24.86 -0.31 8.18
CA LEU A 22 -24.60 1.11 8.44
C LEU A 22 -23.15 1.36 8.88
N TRP A 23 -22.58 0.46 9.68
CA TRP A 23 -21.18 0.54 10.07
C TRP A 23 -20.26 0.36 8.85
N ILE A 24 -20.53 -0.61 7.98
CA ILE A 24 -19.80 -0.80 6.71
C ILE A 24 -19.92 0.44 5.82
N GLU A 25 -21.12 1.00 5.67
CA GLU A 25 -21.37 2.24 4.92
C GLU A 25 -20.56 3.44 5.44
N ARG A 26 -20.28 3.48 6.75
CA ARG A 26 -19.43 4.52 7.37
C ARG A 26 -17.94 4.18 7.28
N ALA A 27 -17.58 2.91 7.39
CA ALA A 27 -16.21 2.43 7.38
C ALA A 27 -15.56 2.55 6.00
N VAL A 28 -16.23 2.10 4.95
CA VAL A 28 -15.70 2.13 3.58
C VAL A 28 -15.19 3.52 3.15
N PRO A 29 -15.99 4.61 3.23
CA PRO A 29 -15.49 5.94 2.87
C PRO A 29 -14.43 6.48 3.83
N ALA A 30 -14.43 6.05 5.10
CA ALA A 30 -13.41 6.44 6.07
C ALA A 30 -12.03 5.84 5.75
N PHE A 31 -12.00 4.58 5.28
CA PHE A 31 -10.77 3.89 4.89
C PHE A 31 -10.33 4.16 3.45
N LEU A 32 -11.19 4.78 2.62
CA LEU A 32 -10.87 5.16 1.25
C LEU A 32 -9.56 5.95 1.10
N PRO A 33 -9.28 7.03 1.86
CA PRO A 33 -8.01 7.75 1.75
C PRO A 33 -6.80 6.86 2.05
N ALA A 34 -6.88 5.98 3.06
CA ALA A 34 -5.79 5.05 3.38
C ALA A 34 -5.55 4.07 2.22
N ALA A 35 -6.63 3.52 1.63
CA ALA A 35 -6.53 2.65 0.48
C ALA A 35 -5.92 3.35 -0.75
N LEU A 36 -6.25 4.62 -0.98
CA LEU A 36 -5.65 5.42 -2.07
C LEU A 36 -4.16 5.68 -1.83
N THR A 37 -3.76 5.99 -0.59
CA THR A 37 -2.34 6.16 -0.23
C THR A 37 -1.54 4.88 -0.48
N VAL A 38 -2.08 3.73 -0.07
CA VAL A 38 -1.45 2.43 -0.33
C VAL A 38 -1.38 2.13 -1.82
N ALA A 39 -2.47 2.33 -2.56
CA ALA A 39 -2.50 2.11 -4.00
C ALA A 39 -1.50 3.00 -4.74
N ALA A 40 -1.42 4.29 -4.38
CA ALA A 40 -0.45 5.22 -4.95
C ALA A 40 0.99 4.76 -4.69
N PHE A 41 1.31 4.32 -3.47
CA PHE A 41 2.62 3.75 -3.15
C PHE A 41 2.95 2.54 -4.04
N PHE A 42 2.03 1.58 -4.17
CA PHE A 42 2.25 0.41 -5.02
C PHE A 42 2.46 0.78 -6.49
N VAL A 43 1.71 1.75 -7.01
CA VAL A 43 1.92 2.26 -8.38
C VAL A 43 3.32 2.86 -8.50
N LEU A 44 3.73 3.76 -7.61
CA LEU A 44 5.08 4.34 -7.64
C LEU A 44 6.19 3.27 -7.58
N SER A 45 5.99 2.24 -6.77
CA SER A 45 6.93 1.12 -6.63
C SER A 45 7.00 0.25 -7.88
N LEU A 46 5.86 -0.12 -8.46
CA LEU A 46 5.81 -0.94 -9.69
C LEU A 46 6.51 -0.25 -10.86
N PHE A 47 6.34 1.06 -11.00
CA PHE A 47 6.98 1.85 -12.05
C PHE A 47 8.46 2.17 -11.77
N GLY A 48 9.02 1.73 -10.64
CA GLY A 48 10.44 1.91 -10.32
C GLY A 48 10.84 3.37 -10.05
N MET A 49 9.89 4.23 -9.67
CA MET A 49 10.13 5.66 -9.44
C MET A 49 11.19 5.90 -8.34
N TRP A 50 11.32 4.96 -7.40
CA TRP A 50 12.29 5.00 -6.30
C TRP A 50 13.74 4.97 -6.78
N ALA A 51 14.05 4.23 -7.84
CA ALA A 51 15.42 4.10 -8.35
C ALA A 51 15.96 5.39 -8.98
N ALA A 52 15.07 6.27 -9.45
CA ALA A 52 15.44 7.57 -10.02
C ALA A 52 15.64 8.67 -8.97
N LEU A 53 15.30 8.40 -7.70
CA LEU A 53 15.31 9.41 -6.64
C LEU A 53 16.62 9.36 -5.84
N PRO A 54 17.23 10.50 -5.51
CA PRO A 54 18.32 10.55 -4.53
C PRO A 54 17.86 9.98 -3.19
N GLY A 55 18.75 9.30 -2.45
CA GLY A 55 18.40 8.62 -1.19
C GLY A 55 17.66 9.48 -0.16
N TRP A 56 18.00 10.77 -0.06
CA TRP A 56 17.29 11.72 0.82
C TRP A 56 15.84 11.97 0.40
N LEU A 57 15.59 12.13 -0.91
CA LEU A 57 14.27 12.36 -1.45
C LEU A 57 13.41 11.10 -1.38
N HIS A 58 14.03 9.93 -1.63
CA HIS A 58 13.42 8.62 -1.39
C HIS A 58 12.98 8.49 0.06
N LEU A 59 13.87 8.74 1.03
CA LEU A 59 13.56 8.66 2.45
C LEU A 59 12.43 9.61 2.85
N LEU A 60 12.47 10.86 2.38
CA LEU A 60 11.41 11.85 2.66
C LEU A 60 10.06 11.38 2.14
N LEU A 61 9.99 10.87 0.90
CA LEU A 61 8.77 10.33 0.33
C LEU A 61 8.26 9.12 1.11
N LEU A 62 9.15 8.21 1.51
CA LEU A 62 8.78 7.04 2.30
C LEU A 62 8.18 7.45 3.66
N ILE A 63 8.78 8.42 4.35
CA ILE A 63 8.24 8.98 5.59
C ILE A 63 6.89 9.67 5.35
N ALA A 64 6.75 10.42 4.25
CA ALA A 64 5.49 11.09 3.91
C ALA A 64 4.35 10.08 3.64
N PHE A 65 4.63 8.99 2.93
CA PHE A 65 3.66 7.91 2.72
C PHE A 65 3.29 7.20 4.02
N ALA A 66 4.29 6.89 4.87
CA ALA A 66 4.05 6.26 6.17
C ALA A 66 3.21 7.16 7.08
N ALA A 67 3.57 8.45 7.21
CA ALA A 67 2.83 9.42 8.00
C ALA A 67 1.41 9.64 7.46
N GLY A 68 1.25 9.75 6.13
CA GLY A 68 -0.04 9.88 5.48
C GLY A 68 -0.95 8.68 5.72
N LEU A 69 -0.39 7.46 5.67
CA LEU A 69 -1.11 6.23 5.96
C LEU A 69 -1.56 6.17 7.43
N LEU A 70 -0.64 6.43 8.36
CA LEU A 70 -0.94 6.45 9.80
C LEU A 70 -1.99 7.51 10.15
N PHE A 71 -1.89 8.70 9.55
CA PHE A 71 -2.87 9.76 9.73
C PHE A 71 -4.24 9.37 9.17
N ALA A 72 -4.31 8.80 7.97
CA ALA A 72 -5.57 8.39 7.35
C ALA A 72 -6.25 7.26 8.15
N VAL A 73 -5.49 6.26 8.58
CA VAL A 73 -5.99 5.15 9.42
C VAL A 73 -6.39 5.65 10.79
N GLY A 74 -5.57 6.48 11.44
CA GLY A 74 -5.86 7.08 12.73
C GLY A 74 -7.16 7.90 12.69
N ARG A 75 -7.32 8.75 11.68
CA ARG A 75 -8.57 9.52 11.48
C ARG A 75 -9.77 8.60 11.24
N ALA A 76 -9.60 7.54 10.46
CA ALA A 76 -10.68 6.57 10.21
C ALA A 76 -11.11 5.90 11.51
N ILE A 77 -10.17 5.35 12.29
CA ILE A 77 -10.45 4.66 13.56
C ILE A 77 -11.08 5.60 14.58
N LEU A 78 -10.52 6.81 14.75
CA LEU A 78 -11.02 7.80 15.71
C LEU A 78 -12.39 8.37 15.31
N GLY A 79 -12.67 8.48 14.01
CA GLY A 79 -13.96 8.94 13.48
C GLY A 79 -15.04 7.84 13.45
N LEU A 80 -14.65 6.57 13.47
CA LEU A 80 -15.55 5.43 13.36
C LEU A 80 -16.25 5.13 14.68
N ARG A 81 -17.44 5.70 14.83
CA ARG A 81 -18.36 5.36 15.91
C ARG A 81 -19.23 4.18 15.54
N TYR A 82 -19.25 3.16 16.40
CA TYR A 82 -20.14 2.03 16.22
C TYR A 82 -21.62 2.49 16.29
N PRO A 83 -22.47 2.18 15.30
CA PRO A 83 -23.81 2.72 15.25
C PRO A 83 -24.68 2.22 16.41
N THR A 84 -25.58 3.07 16.90
CA THR A 84 -26.51 2.66 17.97
C THR A 84 -27.64 1.80 17.42
N ALA A 85 -28.33 1.04 18.29
CA ALA A 85 -29.50 0.27 17.88
C ALA A 85 -30.60 1.15 17.24
N ALA A 86 -30.79 2.37 17.77
CA ALA A 86 -31.72 3.35 17.22
C ALA A 86 -31.34 3.80 15.80
N GLU A 87 -30.04 3.94 15.49
CA GLU A 87 -29.58 4.24 14.13
C GLU A 87 -29.85 3.08 13.16
N GLY A 88 -29.68 1.83 13.60
CA GLY A 88 -30.04 0.64 12.83
C GLY A 88 -31.53 0.57 12.50
N ILE A 89 -32.39 0.86 13.49
CA ILE A 89 -33.85 0.94 13.32
C ILE A 89 -34.21 2.04 12.31
N ARG A 90 -33.67 3.26 12.49
CA ARG A 90 -33.90 4.39 11.59
C ARG A 90 -33.48 4.07 10.16
N ARG A 91 -32.35 3.40 9.95
CA ARG A 91 -31.91 2.95 8.61
C ARG A 91 -32.90 1.98 8.01
N LEU A 92 -33.33 0.95 8.75
CA LEU A 92 -34.27 -0.06 8.28
C LEU A 92 -35.59 0.57 7.83
N GLU A 93 -36.12 1.52 8.59
CA GLU A 93 -37.37 2.22 8.27
C GLU A 93 -37.23 3.18 7.09
N ARG A 94 -36.18 4.01 7.07
CA ARG A 94 -35.91 4.97 5.98
C ARG A 94 -35.72 4.26 4.64
N THR A 95 -35.07 3.11 4.66
CA THR A 95 -34.73 2.35 3.46
C THR A 95 -35.94 1.64 2.85
N ASN A 96 -36.97 1.35 3.67
CA ASN A 96 -38.24 0.77 3.23
C ASN A 96 -39.34 1.83 3.02
N ASN A 97 -39.02 3.13 3.13
CA ASN A 97 -39.98 4.23 3.07
C ASN A 97 -41.18 4.04 4.02
N ALA A 98 -40.92 3.58 5.24
CA ALA A 98 -41.97 3.32 6.22
C ALA A 98 -42.59 4.65 6.72
N GLN A 99 -43.84 4.93 6.34
CA GLN A 99 -44.54 6.20 6.62
C GLN A 99 -44.69 6.52 8.12
N HIS A 100 -44.77 5.51 9.00
CA HIS A 100 -45.09 5.68 10.42
C HIS A 100 -44.10 5.02 11.40
N ARG A 101 -42.85 4.77 10.98
CA ARG A 101 -41.77 4.26 11.85
C ARG A 101 -42.16 3.09 12.78
N PRO A 102 -42.65 1.97 12.21
CA PRO A 102 -43.30 0.90 12.96
C PRO A 102 -42.38 0.16 13.95
N VAL A 103 -41.07 0.14 13.73
CA VAL A 103 -40.12 -0.53 14.64
C VAL A 103 -39.79 0.39 15.80
N THR A 104 -39.71 1.70 15.56
CA THR A 104 -39.54 2.71 16.62
C THR A 104 -40.72 2.65 17.60
N THR A 105 -41.96 2.56 17.11
CA THR A 105 -43.18 2.45 17.95
C THR A 105 -43.22 1.20 18.83
N LEU A 106 -42.57 0.11 18.42
CA LEU A 106 -42.50 -1.13 19.23
C LEU A 106 -41.49 -1.02 20.39
N VAL A 107 -40.52 -0.12 20.26
CA VAL A 107 -39.44 0.06 21.23
C VAL A 107 -39.70 1.21 22.18
N ASP A 108 -40.56 2.16 21.79
CA ASP A 108 -40.94 3.34 22.55
C ASP A 108 -42.42 3.27 22.99
N PRO A 109 -42.72 2.63 24.14
CA PRO A 109 -44.07 2.56 24.67
C PRO A 109 -44.53 3.92 25.23
N PRO A 110 -45.84 4.19 25.29
CA PRO A 110 -46.36 5.44 25.86
C PRO A 110 -46.01 5.52 27.35
N ALA A 111 -45.62 6.71 27.82
CA ALA A 111 -45.22 6.94 29.21
C ALA A 111 -46.36 6.70 30.22
N ALA A 112 -47.61 6.92 29.84
CA ALA A 112 -48.79 6.63 30.64
C ALA A 112 -49.97 6.22 29.75
N LEU A 113 -50.60 5.09 30.07
CA LEU A 113 -51.80 4.57 29.40
C LEU A 113 -52.93 4.45 30.43
N ILE A 114 -54.05 5.12 30.17
CA ILE A 114 -55.30 4.92 30.91
C ILE A 114 -55.89 3.56 30.48
N ASP A 115 -56.60 2.86 31.36
CA ASP A 115 -57.09 1.50 31.10
C ASP A 115 -58.03 1.40 29.88
N SER A 116 -58.76 2.46 29.57
CA SER A 116 -59.58 2.56 28.35
C SER A 116 -58.75 2.59 27.06
N ALA A 117 -57.55 3.17 27.09
CA ALA A 117 -56.63 3.25 25.95
C ALA A 117 -55.79 1.99 25.75
N ARG A 118 -55.71 1.11 26.77
CA ARG A 118 -54.89 -0.11 26.74
C ARG A 118 -55.31 -1.09 25.63
N ARG A 119 -56.63 -1.27 25.43
CA ARG A 119 -57.17 -2.14 24.36
C ARG A 119 -56.93 -1.57 22.95
N ALA A 120 -57.03 -0.26 22.79
CA ALA A 120 -56.72 0.39 21.51
C ALA A 120 -55.22 0.28 21.19
N TRP A 121 -54.36 0.39 22.22
CA TRP A 121 -52.92 0.25 22.08
C TRP A 121 -52.50 -1.17 21.69
N SER A 122 -53.08 -2.22 22.29
CA SER A 122 -52.75 -3.61 21.92
C SER A 122 -53.11 -3.91 20.45
N LEU A 123 -54.27 -3.47 19.98
CA LEU A 123 -54.67 -3.58 18.57
C LEU A 123 -53.75 -2.78 17.64
N HIS A 124 -53.30 -1.61 18.08
CA HIS A 124 -52.32 -0.83 17.33
C HIS A 124 -50.97 -1.56 17.22
N LEU A 125 -50.49 -2.16 18.31
CA LEU A 125 -49.23 -2.94 18.34
C LEU A 125 -49.29 -4.14 17.39
N GLU A 126 -50.39 -4.89 17.35
CA GLU A 126 -50.55 -6.03 16.43
C GLU A 126 -50.47 -5.59 14.96
N ARG A 127 -51.16 -4.51 14.59
CA ARG A 127 -51.10 -3.93 13.24
C ARG A 127 -49.69 -3.46 12.89
N THR A 128 -49.01 -2.85 13.86
CA THR A 128 -47.64 -2.36 13.71
C THR A 128 -46.63 -3.50 13.56
N LEU A 129 -46.81 -4.62 14.27
CA LEU A 129 -45.99 -5.82 14.12
C LEU A 129 -46.08 -6.42 12.71
N ILE A 130 -47.28 -6.49 12.13
CA ILE A 130 -47.48 -6.98 10.75
C ILE A 130 -46.72 -6.08 9.77
N ARG A 131 -46.77 -4.75 9.95
CA ARG A 131 -46.03 -3.78 9.13
C ARG A 131 -44.52 -3.93 9.31
N ALA A 132 -44.04 -4.11 10.55
CA ALA A 132 -42.62 -4.30 10.86
C ALA A 132 -42.05 -5.58 10.23
N ARG A 133 -42.83 -6.68 10.22
CA ARG A 133 -42.42 -7.95 9.58
C ARG A 133 -42.24 -7.84 8.06
N ARG A 134 -42.94 -6.91 7.40
CA ARG A 134 -42.81 -6.66 5.96
C ARG A 134 -41.57 -5.84 5.57
N LEU A 135 -40.85 -5.27 6.54
CA LEU A 135 -39.62 -4.51 6.27
C LEU A 135 -38.52 -5.43 5.75
N ARG A 136 -37.95 -5.08 4.59
CA ARG A 136 -36.87 -5.84 3.95
C ARG A 136 -35.51 -5.20 4.24
N LEU A 137 -34.49 -6.03 4.35
CA LEU A 137 -33.11 -5.55 4.34
C LEU A 137 -32.79 -5.09 2.91
N ARG A 138 -32.38 -3.82 2.75
CA ARG A 138 -31.79 -3.38 1.47
C ARG A 138 -30.30 -3.10 1.66
N GLY A 139 -29.57 -3.34 0.57
CA GLY A 139 -28.13 -3.18 0.48
C GLY A 139 -27.65 -1.74 0.66
N PRO A 140 -26.33 -1.54 0.73
CA PRO A 140 -25.74 -0.24 1.01
C PRO A 140 -25.92 0.73 -0.15
N ARG A 141 -26.57 1.87 0.09
CA ARG A 141 -26.96 2.83 -0.96
C ARG A 141 -25.90 3.92 -1.21
N GLN A 142 -25.01 4.20 -0.26
CA GLN A 142 -24.18 5.41 -0.27
C GLN A 142 -22.70 5.21 -0.62
N LEU A 143 -22.28 4.01 -1.02
CA LEU A 143 -20.85 3.73 -1.24
C LEU A 143 -20.23 4.49 -2.42
N PHE A 144 -21.05 4.98 -3.38
CA PHE A 144 -20.54 5.37 -4.69
C PHE A 144 -20.56 6.87 -5.01
N VAL A 145 -21.31 7.70 -4.28
CA VAL A 145 -21.75 9.01 -4.83
C VAL A 145 -20.92 10.24 -4.39
N ARG A 146 -20.11 10.17 -3.33
CA ARG A 146 -19.57 11.42 -2.70
C ARG A 146 -18.06 11.52 -2.50
N GLY A 147 -17.29 10.48 -2.81
CA GLY A 147 -15.88 10.43 -2.38
C GLY A 147 -14.82 10.84 -3.39
N ASP A 148 -15.13 10.94 -4.69
CA ASP A 148 -14.07 10.99 -5.72
C ASP A 148 -14.51 11.74 -7.00
N PRO A 149 -14.46 13.08 -7.01
CA PRO A 149 -14.83 13.89 -8.18
C PRO A 149 -13.83 13.75 -9.34
N LEU A 150 -12.59 13.33 -9.07
CA LEU A 150 -11.52 13.22 -10.07
C LEU A 150 -11.32 11.78 -10.58
N ALA A 151 -12.16 10.83 -10.15
CA ALA A 151 -12.04 9.40 -10.47
C ALA A 151 -10.64 8.81 -10.17
N LEU A 152 -9.90 9.38 -9.23
CA LEU A 152 -8.55 8.95 -8.88
C LEU A 152 -8.51 7.48 -8.48
N ARG A 153 -9.58 6.96 -7.88
CA ARG A 153 -9.68 5.55 -7.50
C ARG A 153 -9.54 4.62 -8.70
N TRP A 154 -10.15 4.98 -9.83
CA TRP A 154 -10.19 4.15 -11.02
C TRP A 154 -8.88 4.26 -11.78
N ALA A 155 -8.30 5.46 -11.86
CA ALA A 155 -6.96 5.64 -12.39
C ALA A 155 -5.94 4.76 -11.64
N LEU A 156 -5.92 4.83 -10.30
CA LEU A 156 -5.02 4.00 -9.49
C LEU A 156 -5.30 2.51 -9.65
N ALA A 157 -6.57 2.08 -9.67
CA ALA A 157 -6.91 0.67 -9.87
C ALA A 157 -6.44 0.15 -11.24
N ILE A 158 -6.63 0.93 -12.30
CA ILE A 158 -6.18 0.58 -13.66
C ILE A 158 -4.66 0.52 -13.71
N LEU A 159 -3.94 1.51 -13.17
CA LEU A 159 -2.48 1.51 -13.13
C LEU A 159 -1.93 0.33 -12.33
N LEU A 160 -2.59 -0.05 -11.23
CA LEU A 160 -2.19 -1.17 -10.41
C LEU A 160 -2.37 -2.50 -11.18
N VAL A 161 -3.52 -2.71 -11.81
CA VAL A 161 -3.76 -3.89 -12.65
C VAL A 161 -2.78 -3.96 -13.82
N ALA A 162 -2.52 -2.83 -14.50
CA ALA A 162 -1.56 -2.75 -15.59
C ALA A 162 -0.13 -3.04 -15.12
N GLY A 163 0.28 -2.49 -13.98
CA GLY A 163 1.61 -2.72 -13.40
C GLY A 163 1.81 -4.17 -12.95
N PHE A 164 0.81 -4.78 -12.29
CA PHE A 164 0.84 -6.19 -11.93
C PHE A 164 0.89 -7.11 -13.16
N ALA A 165 0.15 -6.77 -14.23
CA ALA A 165 0.19 -7.53 -15.47
C ALA A 165 1.54 -7.41 -16.20
N ALA A 166 2.15 -6.22 -16.18
CA ALA A 166 3.43 -5.97 -16.84
C ALA A 166 4.64 -6.56 -16.08
N PHE A 167 4.63 -6.50 -14.75
CA PHE A 167 5.79 -6.81 -13.91
C PHE A 167 5.55 -7.96 -12.92
N GLY A 168 4.61 -8.86 -13.21
CA GLY A 168 4.11 -9.85 -12.24
C GLY A 168 5.18 -10.60 -11.45
N ASN A 169 6.25 -11.07 -12.11
CA ASN A 169 7.34 -11.80 -11.45
C ASN A 169 8.34 -10.88 -10.71
N GLU A 170 8.50 -9.63 -11.17
CA GLU A 170 9.40 -8.64 -10.57
C GLU A 170 8.71 -7.77 -9.50
N THR A 171 7.39 -7.92 -9.34
CA THR A 171 6.59 -7.04 -8.48
C THR A 171 7.10 -7.02 -7.04
N ALA A 172 7.47 -8.18 -6.51
CA ALA A 172 8.01 -8.29 -5.15
C ALA A 172 9.36 -7.56 -5.00
N ALA A 173 10.26 -7.72 -5.97
CA ALA A 173 11.56 -7.06 -5.98
C ALA A 173 11.39 -5.52 -6.07
N ARG A 174 10.54 -5.04 -6.99
CA ARG A 174 10.26 -3.60 -7.17
C ARG A 174 9.63 -2.94 -5.95
N VAL A 175 8.79 -3.68 -5.21
CA VAL A 175 8.25 -3.20 -3.93
C VAL A 175 9.30 -3.23 -2.83
N ALA A 176 10.19 -4.23 -2.82
CA ALA A 176 11.30 -4.30 -1.87
C ALA A 176 12.31 -3.16 -2.06
N ASP A 177 12.58 -2.76 -3.30
CA ASP A 177 13.45 -1.63 -3.64
C ASP A 177 12.95 -0.32 -3.03
N ALA A 178 11.63 -0.15 -2.89
CA ALA A 178 11.03 1.01 -2.23
C ALA A 178 11.45 1.16 -0.75
N PHE A 179 11.94 0.10 -0.11
CA PHE A 179 12.42 0.12 1.28
C PHE A 179 13.94 0.20 1.40
N GLN A 180 14.67 0.26 0.28
CA GLN A 180 16.13 0.33 0.24
C GLN A 180 16.59 1.67 -0.33
N PRO A 181 16.52 2.77 0.46
CA PRO A 181 17.01 4.07 0.00
C PRO A 181 18.53 4.01 -0.23
N ASN A 182 18.94 4.26 -1.47
CA ASN A 182 20.35 4.34 -1.81
C ASN A 182 20.88 5.75 -1.54
N PHE A 183 21.70 5.89 -0.49
CA PHE A 183 22.37 7.15 -0.15
C PHE A 183 23.69 7.36 -0.91
N SER A 184 24.07 6.43 -1.78
CA SER A 184 25.22 6.60 -2.66
C SER A 184 24.94 7.78 -3.60
N SER A 185 25.95 8.64 -3.76
CA SER A 185 25.82 9.85 -4.55
C SER A 185 25.33 9.52 -5.98
N PRO A 186 24.34 10.23 -6.54
CA PRO A 186 23.76 9.95 -7.87
C PRO A 186 24.73 10.15 -9.04
N SER A 187 26.03 10.32 -8.76
CA SER A 187 27.08 10.56 -9.74
C SER A 187 28.12 9.44 -9.84
N ALA A 188 28.00 8.37 -9.04
CA ALA A 188 28.79 7.17 -9.28
C ALA A 188 28.11 6.35 -10.38
N VAL A 189 28.33 6.74 -11.64
CA VAL A 189 28.27 5.77 -12.74
C VAL A 189 29.08 4.57 -12.26
N PRO A 190 28.53 3.34 -12.23
CA PRO A 190 29.30 2.18 -11.82
C PRO A 190 30.56 2.14 -12.67
N GLY A 191 31.71 2.36 -12.04
CA GLY A 191 32.97 2.35 -12.75
C GLY A 191 33.12 0.97 -13.39
N THR A 192 33.23 0.89 -14.71
CA THR A 192 33.50 -0.39 -15.35
C THR A 192 35.00 -0.66 -15.20
N LEU A 193 35.31 -1.66 -14.37
CA LEU A 193 36.66 -2.16 -14.20
C LEU A 193 36.93 -3.19 -15.29
N THR A 194 37.82 -2.85 -16.21
CA THR A 194 38.35 -3.80 -17.19
C THR A 194 39.81 -4.06 -16.86
N ALA A 195 40.16 -5.32 -16.64
CA ALA A 195 41.54 -5.72 -16.40
C ALA A 195 41.96 -6.75 -17.45
N TRP A 196 43.19 -6.66 -17.92
CA TRP A 196 43.78 -7.67 -18.80
C TRP A 196 45.25 -7.89 -18.45
N VAL A 197 45.70 -9.12 -18.64
CA VAL A 197 47.11 -9.51 -18.46
C VAL A 197 47.77 -9.54 -19.83
N ALA A 198 48.88 -8.80 -19.98
CA ALA A 198 49.70 -8.75 -21.18
C ALA A 198 51.00 -9.56 -20.97
N PRO A 199 51.15 -10.73 -21.61
CA PRO A 199 52.38 -11.53 -21.55
C PRO A 199 53.57 -10.79 -22.21
N PRO A 200 54.82 -11.06 -21.79
CA PRO A 200 56.00 -10.42 -22.37
C PRO A 200 56.27 -10.89 -23.80
N GLY A 201 56.83 -10.02 -24.65
CA GLY A 201 56.90 -10.18 -26.10
C GLY A 201 57.64 -11.43 -26.62
N TYR A 202 58.47 -12.07 -25.81
CA TYR A 202 59.11 -13.34 -26.16
C TYR A 202 58.17 -14.55 -26.12
N THR A 203 56.97 -14.41 -25.54
CA THR A 203 56.00 -15.51 -25.42
C THR A 203 55.03 -15.62 -26.59
N ALA A 204 54.88 -14.58 -27.43
CA ALA A 204 53.92 -14.51 -28.53
C ALA A 204 52.46 -14.90 -28.15
N LEU A 205 52.10 -14.78 -26.87
CA LEU A 205 50.77 -15.12 -26.36
C LEU A 205 49.80 -13.93 -26.43
N PRO A 206 48.51 -14.14 -26.73
CA PRO A 206 47.50 -13.08 -26.72
C PRO A 206 47.17 -12.61 -25.30
N SER A 207 46.70 -11.37 -25.16
CA SER A 207 46.26 -10.80 -23.88
C SER A 207 45.05 -11.53 -23.31
N ILE A 208 45.07 -11.84 -22.02
CA ILE A 208 43.99 -12.57 -21.35
C ILE A 208 43.08 -11.56 -20.63
N PRO A 209 41.79 -11.43 -21.00
CA PRO A 209 40.85 -10.57 -20.29
C PRO A 209 40.49 -11.18 -18.93
N LEU A 210 40.50 -10.34 -17.90
CA LEU A 210 40.00 -10.68 -16.57
C LEU A 210 38.63 -10.00 -16.40
N GLU A 211 37.57 -10.81 -16.37
CA GLU A 211 36.23 -10.31 -16.07
C GLU A 211 36.10 -10.08 -14.57
N ALA A 212 35.92 -8.82 -14.17
CA ALA A 212 35.64 -8.48 -12.78
C ALA A 212 34.18 -8.83 -12.48
N ASN A 213 33.95 -9.95 -11.80
CA ASN A 213 32.62 -10.34 -11.38
C ASN A 213 32.22 -9.53 -10.13
N PRO A 214 31.12 -8.73 -10.17
CA PRO A 214 30.70 -7.90 -9.02
C PRO A 214 30.24 -8.69 -7.78
N GLY A 215 30.28 -10.03 -7.83
CA GLY A 215 29.88 -10.94 -6.75
C GLY A 215 31.03 -11.53 -5.90
N GLY A 216 32.28 -11.13 -6.13
CA GLY A 216 33.43 -11.60 -5.36
C GLY A 216 34.45 -12.41 -6.18
N VAL A 217 35.62 -12.62 -5.59
CA VAL A 217 36.76 -13.30 -6.22
C VAL A 217 36.47 -14.80 -6.29
N ASP A 218 36.03 -15.29 -7.44
CA ASP A 218 36.18 -16.70 -7.77
C ASP A 218 37.69 -16.99 -7.72
N GLY A 219 38.16 -17.77 -6.75
CA GLY A 219 39.57 -18.09 -6.48
C GLY A 219 40.29 -18.87 -7.60
N ARG A 220 39.95 -18.60 -8.86
CA ARG A 220 40.61 -19.08 -10.06
C ARG A 220 42.03 -18.52 -10.12
N VAL A 221 42.98 -19.37 -9.76
CA VAL A 221 44.40 -19.15 -10.00
C VAL A 221 44.63 -19.32 -11.51
N VAL A 222 44.87 -18.22 -12.21
CA VAL A 222 45.27 -18.23 -13.62
C VAL A 222 46.80 -18.29 -13.67
N PRO A 223 47.42 -19.35 -14.22
CA PRO A 223 48.86 -19.41 -14.37
C PRO A 223 49.30 -18.40 -15.44
N VAL A 224 50.23 -17.51 -15.08
CA VAL A 224 50.72 -16.43 -15.94
C VAL A 224 52.25 -16.56 -16.09
N PRO A 225 52.82 -16.34 -17.29
CA PRO A 225 54.27 -16.34 -17.47
C PRO A 225 54.97 -15.26 -16.64
N ASP A 226 56.19 -15.58 -16.18
CA ASP A 226 57.01 -14.62 -15.42
C ASP A 226 57.30 -13.37 -16.25
N GLY A 227 57.25 -12.19 -15.63
CA GLY A 227 57.40 -10.90 -16.32
C GLY A 227 56.17 -10.37 -17.08
N SER A 228 54.97 -10.93 -16.84
CA SER A 228 53.73 -10.39 -17.43
C SER A 228 53.26 -9.10 -16.76
N ALA A 229 52.74 -8.16 -17.55
CA ALA A 229 52.22 -6.89 -17.06
C ALA A 229 50.70 -6.96 -16.85
N LEU A 230 50.22 -6.49 -15.69
CA LEU A 230 48.80 -6.33 -15.41
C LEU A 230 48.36 -4.92 -15.78
N LEU A 231 47.41 -4.80 -16.70
CA LEU A 231 46.82 -3.53 -17.12
C LEU A 231 45.40 -3.45 -16.57
N VAL A 232 45.14 -2.43 -15.77
CA VAL A 232 43.84 -2.16 -15.17
C VAL A 232 43.34 -0.82 -15.69
N ARG A 233 42.17 -0.82 -16.31
CA ARG A 233 41.48 0.38 -16.77
C ARG A 233 40.16 0.52 -16.05
N VAL A 234 40.01 1.63 -15.34
CA VAL A 234 38.79 2.03 -14.65
C VAL A 234 38.12 3.11 -15.49
N HIS A 235 36.90 2.86 -15.95
CA HIS A 235 36.10 3.85 -16.67
C HIS A 235 34.95 4.33 -15.79
N GLY A 236 34.98 5.62 -15.40
CA GLY A 236 33.97 6.22 -14.53
C GLY A 236 34.23 6.00 -13.04
N GLY A 237 33.63 6.85 -12.20
CA GLY A 237 33.83 6.89 -10.75
C GLY A 237 34.39 8.23 -10.27
N SER A 238 33.81 8.79 -9.21
CA SER A 238 34.26 10.04 -8.57
C SER A 238 35.01 9.72 -7.27
N GLY A 239 36.21 9.17 -7.40
CA GLY A 239 37.09 8.86 -6.26
C GLY A 239 38.54 8.66 -6.70
N GLU A 240 39.47 8.88 -5.75
CA GLU A 240 40.87 8.49 -5.95
C GLU A 240 40.92 6.97 -6.17
N SER A 241 41.37 6.56 -7.35
CA SER A 241 41.50 5.15 -7.70
C SER A 241 42.74 4.59 -7.01
N ALA A 242 42.53 3.92 -5.87
CA ALA A 242 43.56 3.14 -5.21
C ALA A 242 43.29 1.65 -5.49
N ALA A 243 44.25 0.98 -6.15
CA ALA A 243 44.27 -0.48 -6.20
C ALA A 243 45.39 -1.00 -5.33
N GLU A 244 45.02 -1.91 -4.45
CA GLU A 244 45.93 -2.62 -3.58
C GLU A 244 46.08 -4.04 -4.14
N MET A 245 47.31 -4.43 -4.48
CA MET A 245 47.59 -5.84 -4.75
C MET A 245 47.62 -6.58 -3.42
N ALA A 246 47.05 -7.80 -3.37
CA ALA A 246 47.10 -8.67 -2.19
C ALA A 246 48.53 -9.01 -1.71
N ALA A 247 49.56 -8.69 -2.51
CA ALA A 247 50.97 -8.77 -2.13
C ALA A 247 51.52 -7.51 -1.42
N GLY A 248 50.67 -6.55 -1.04
CA GLY A 248 51.06 -5.31 -0.35
C GLY A 248 51.77 -4.28 -1.23
N ALA A 249 51.78 -4.47 -2.55
CA ALA A 249 52.31 -3.50 -3.49
C ALA A 249 51.23 -2.47 -3.85
N GLN A 250 51.52 -1.19 -3.63
CA GLN A 250 50.67 -0.09 -4.09
C GLN A 250 50.90 0.12 -5.59
N LEU A 251 49.82 0.07 -6.38
CA LEU A 251 49.88 0.39 -7.80
C LEU A 251 49.59 1.87 -8.00
N SER A 252 50.53 2.60 -8.59
CA SER A 252 50.34 3.99 -8.98
C SER A 252 49.48 4.08 -10.23
N PHE A 253 48.34 4.76 -10.15
CA PHE A 253 47.49 5.04 -11.31
C PHE A 253 47.94 6.32 -12.01
N VAL A 254 47.98 6.28 -13.34
CA VAL A 254 48.15 7.47 -14.18
C VAL A 254 46.80 7.81 -14.78
N GLN A 255 46.23 8.94 -14.37
CA GLN A 255 44.96 9.44 -14.90
C GLN A 255 45.17 9.97 -16.33
N LEU A 256 44.52 9.35 -17.30
CA LEU A 256 44.66 9.71 -18.73
C LEU A 256 43.70 10.81 -19.19
N ASP A 257 42.62 11.08 -18.44
CA ASP A 257 41.52 11.99 -18.86
C ASP A 257 41.56 13.39 -18.19
N ALA A 258 42.68 13.83 -17.62
CA ALA A 258 42.78 15.16 -17.01
C ALA A 258 42.92 16.32 -18.03
N ALA A 259 42.96 16.02 -19.33
CA ALA A 259 43.20 17.00 -20.39
C ALA A 259 42.23 16.81 -21.58
N ASN A 260 40.96 17.16 -21.38
CA ASN A 260 40.08 17.69 -22.43
C ASN A 260 38.86 18.39 -21.82
#